data_AF-A0A7Y1MWD7-F1
#
_entry.id   AF-A0A7Y1MWD7-F1
#
_cell.length_a   1.000
_cell.length_b   1.000
_cell.length_c   1.000
_cell.angle_alpha   90.00
_cell.angle_beta   90.00
_cell.angle_gamma   90.00
#
_symmetry.space_group_name_H-M   'P 1'
#
loop_
_entity.id
_entity.type
_entity.pdbx_description
1 polymer ?
#
loop_
_entity_poly.entity_id
_entity_poly.type
_entity_poly.pdbx_seq_one_letter_code
_entity_poly.pdbx_strand_id
1 'polypeptide(L)'
;MDKVWEAGLRKGKLEIQSLPIELQSCVSSGDGVADHYGGRTNFTFVEQRDDRILILEKIDSDYAQAHTAINMTGGYGTGILGSAINELASSLPEIVNRSVTTNDEFHSVERRQLVSNIKKMIASHTGSEEDQWSITFTSTGSEAMDLALQLVYLEGLNLTTGVNSRHKKDIVLACHGAWHGWSQGPNQLLDRKQFTEGVPRIRDLEVVFRLFAFKGVEKI
;
A
#
# COMPACT_ATOMS: atom_id res chain seq x y z
N MET A 1 -26.01 9.55 -0.13
CA MET A 1 -24.81 9.74 0.71
C MET A 1 -24.89 10.96 1.61
N ASP A 2 -25.21 12.17 1.12
CA ASP A 2 -25.20 13.39 1.96
C ASP A 2 -26.02 13.30 3.25
N LYS A 3 -27.22 12.71 3.21
CA LYS A 3 -28.03 12.52 4.43
C LYS A 3 -27.35 11.64 5.48
N VAL A 4 -26.61 10.61 5.05
CA VAL A 4 -25.86 9.71 5.93
C VAL A 4 -24.64 10.44 6.49
N TRP A 5 -23.98 11.26 5.66
CA TRP A 5 -22.87 12.11 6.09
C TRP A 5 -23.29 13.12 7.16
N GLU A 6 -24.40 13.84 6.94
CA GLU A 6 -24.97 14.78 7.92
C GLU A 6 -25.33 14.11 9.25
N ALA A 7 -25.86 12.88 9.20
CA ALA A 7 -26.07 12.08 10.39
C ALA A 7 -24.73 11.75 11.08
N GLY A 8 -23.69 11.40 10.32
CA GLY A 8 -22.35 11.14 10.84
C GLY A 8 -21.72 12.34 11.56
N LEU A 9 -21.93 13.57 11.06
CA LEU A 9 -21.45 14.80 11.72
C LEU A 9 -22.08 15.01 13.11
N ARG A 10 -23.29 14.49 13.33
CA ARG A 10 -24.06 14.66 14.57
C ARG A 10 -24.11 13.41 15.44
N LYS A 11 -23.38 12.36 15.07
CA LYS A 11 -23.50 11.03 15.69
C LYS A 11 -24.95 10.55 15.69
N GLY A 12 -25.59 10.53 14.52
CA GLY A 12 -26.99 10.14 14.35
C GLY A 12 -27.21 8.64 14.24
N LYS A 13 -28.30 8.15 14.85
CA LYS A 13 -28.80 6.78 14.70
C LYS A 13 -29.65 6.70 13.42
N LEU A 14 -29.40 5.68 12.59
CA LEU A 14 -30.06 5.45 11.32
C LEU A 14 -30.68 4.05 11.30
N GLU A 15 -31.88 3.92 10.73
CA GLU A 15 -32.46 2.62 10.40
C GLU A 15 -31.71 2.03 9.21
N ILE A 16 -31.21 0.80 9.33
CA ILE A 16 -30.48 0.11 8.26
C ILE A 16 -31.34 0.02 7.00
N GLN A 17 -32.63 -0.31 7.14
CA GLN A 17 -33.54 -0.40 5.99
C GLN A 17 -33.76 0.93 5.24
N SER A 18 -33.44 2.06 5.86
CA SER A 18 -33.53 3.39 5.26
C SER A 18 -32.26 3.81 4.50
N LEU A 19 -31.16 3.05 4.63
CA LEU A 19 -29.91 3.31 3.92
C LEU A 19 -30.04 2.92 2.43
N PRO A 20 -29.23 3.51 1.54
CA PRO A 20 -29.05 2.99 0.18
C PRO A 20 -28.76 1.48 0.19
N ILE A 21 -29.33 0.73 -0.75
CA ILE A 21 -29.28 -0.74 -0.75
C ILE A 21 -27.85 -1.28 -0.71
N GLU A 22 -26.92 -0.59 -1.36
CA GLU A 22 -25.50 -0.91 -1.39
C GLU A 22 -24.85 -0.75 -0.01
N LEU A 23 -25.32 0.20 0.80
CA LEU A 23 -24.85 0.38 2.17
C LEU A 23 -25.50 -0.59 3.16
N GLN A 24 -26.72 -1.06 2.88
CA GLN A 24 -27.39 -2.02 3.75
C GLN A 24 -26.59 -3.31 3.88
N SER A 25 -26.11 -3.86 2.74
CA SER A 25 -25.26 -5.04 2.75
C SER A 25 -23.92 -4.73 3.43
N CYS A 26 -23.30 -3.59 3.13
CA CYS A 26 -22.07 -3.17 3.78
C CYS A 26 -22.17 -3.11 5.31
N VAL A 27 -23.34 -2.90 5.92
CA VAL A 27 -23.52 -2.89 7.38
C VAL A 27 -24.02 -4.23 7.92
N SER A 28 -24.93 -4.89 7.20
CA SER A 28 -25.69 -6.02 7.72
C SER A 28 -25.14 -7.40 7.32
N SER A 29 -24.57 -7.52 6.11
CA SER A 29 -24.15 -8.79 5.52
C SER A 29 -23.16 -8.58 4.36
N GLY A 30 -21.93 -9.08 4.47
CA GLY A 30 -20.96 -8.99 3.37
C GLY A 30 -19.55 -9.46 3.77
N ASP A 31 -18.64 -9.41 2.80
CA ASP A 31 -17.21 -9.63 2.95
C ASP A 31 -16.52 -8.26 3.13
N GLY A 32 -16.53 -7.76 4.37
CA GLY A 32 -15.94 -6.47 4.70
C GLY A 32 -14.43 -6.48 4.61
N VAL A 33 -13.86 -5.31 4.31
CA VAL A 33 -12.40 -5.11 4.17
C VAL A 33 -11.58 -5.54 5.38
N ALA A 34 -12.19 -5.66 6.56
CA ALA A 34 -11.52 -6.06 7.80
C ALA A 34 -11.93 -7.47 8.28
N ASP A 35 -12.82 -8.14 7.58
CA ASP A 35 -13.44 -9.39 8.05
C ASP A 35 -12.44 -10.57 7.97
N HIS A 36 -11.44 -10.45 7.10
CA HIS A 36 -10.33 -11.41 6.99
C HIS A 36 -9.43 -11.45 8.22
N TYR A 37 -9.58 -10.53 9.18
CA TYR A 37 -8.85 -10.54 10.45
C TYR A 37 -9.50 -11.38 11.56
N GLY A 38 -10.50 -12.21 11.24
CA GLY A 38 -11.07 -13.18 12.18
C GLY A 38 -12.55 -12.97 12.50
N GLY A 39 -13.28 -12.27 11.62
CA GLY A 39 -14.73 -12.09 11.74
C GLY A 39 -15.17 -10.66 11.47
N ARG A 40 -16.50 -10.50 11.39
CA ARG A 40 -17.12 -9.24 11.00
C ARG A 40 -16.83 -8.13 12.02
N THR A 41 -16.26 -7.03 11.56
CA THR A 41 -16.17 -5.82 12.39
C THR A 41 -17.54 -5.16 12.53
N ASN A 42 -17.84 -4.61 13.72
CA ASN A 42 -19.09 -3.90 13.96
C ASN A 42 -19.17 -2.54 13.26
N PHE A 43 -18.13 -2.11 12.55
CA PHE A 43 -18.09 -0.83 11.87
C PHE A 43 -17.73 -0.98 10.40
N THR A 44 -18.06 0.02 9.59
CA THR A 44 -17.74 0.04 8.16
C THR A 44 -17.40 1.44 7.73
N PHE A 45 -16.25 1.58 7.06
CA PHE A 45 -15.86 2.81 6.38
C PHE A 45 -16.62 2.90 5.06
N VAL A 46 -17.39 3.97 4.86
CA VAL A 46 -18.31 4.06 3.71
C VAL A 46 -17.97 5.18 2.74
N GLU A 47 -17.33 6.26 3.20
CA GLU A 47 -16.99 7.42 2.39
C GLU A 47 -15.86 8.21 3.07
N GLN A 48 -15.10 8.94 2.27
CA GLN A 48 -14.14 9.95 2.76
C GLN A 48 -14.45 11.30 2.11
N ARG A 49 -14.44 12.36 2.92
CA ARG A 49 -14.42 13.76 2.45
C ARG A 49 -13.33 14.48 3.21
N ASP A 50 -12.47 15.14 2.47
CA ASP A 50 -11.27 15.79 2.98
C ASP A 50 -10.44 14.85 3.87
N ASP A 51 -10.20 15.24 5.11
CA ASP A 51 -9.48 14.49 6.12
C ASP A 51 -10.40 13.61 6.99
N ARG A 52 -11.68 13.46 6.64
CA ARG A 52 -12.67 12.73 7.45
C ARG A 52 -13.19 11.48 6.74
N ILE A 53 -13.35 10.43 7.52
CA ILE A 53 -14.03 9.20 7.12
C ILE A 53 -15.41 9.11 7.78
N LEU A 54 -16.40 8.69 7.01
CA LEU A 54 -17.72 8.32 7.50
C LEU A 54 -17.71 6.84 7.88
N ILE A 55 -18.18 6.57 9.08
CA ILE A 55 -18.24 5.25 9.69
C ILE A 55 -19.69 4.94 10.02
N LEU A 56 -20.15 3.74 9.64
CA LEU A 56 -21.40 3.16 10.11
C LEU A 56 -21.08 2.03 11.07
N GLU A 57 -21.47 2.17 12.33
CA GLU A 57 -21.30 1.15 13.36
C GLU A 57 -22.64 0.47 13.65
N LYS A 58 -22.72 -0.83 13.40
CA LYS A 58 -23.92 -1.64 13.64
C LYS A 58 -24.19 -1.71 15.15
N ILE A 59 -25.38 -1.24 15.55
CA ILE A 59 -25.84 -1.34 16.94
C ILE A 59 -26.56 -2.68 17.14
N ASP A 60 -27.50 -2.98 16.24
CA ASP A 60 -28.35 -4.18 16.27
C ASP A 60 -28.75 -4.59 14.83
N SER A 61 -29.77 -5.44 14.68
CA SER A 61 -30.26 -5.89 13.36
C SER A 61 -30.89 -4.78 12.52
N ASP A 62 -31.45 -3.75 13.16
CA ASP A 62 -32.31 -2.76 12.54
C ASP A 62 -31.64 -1.38 12.45
N TYR A 63 -30.65 -1.11 13.29
CA TYR A 63 -30.04 0.21 13.41
C TYR A 63 -28.51 0.22 13.33
N ALA A 64 -28.00 1.31 12.77
CA ALA A 64 -26.59 1.67 12.77
C ALA A 64 -26.37 3.09 13.31
N GLN A 65 -25.25 3.30 13.98
CA GLN A 65 -24.75 4.58 14.42
C GLN A 65 -23.83 5.15 13.34
N ALA A 66 -24.22 6.28 12.74
CA ALA A 66 -23.32 7.03 11.87
C ALA A 66 -22.41 7.91 12.72
N HIS A 67 -21.12 7.98 12.39
CA HIS A 67 -20.20 8.98 12.94
C HIS A 67 -19.08 9.31 11.95
N THR A 68 -18.48 10.50 12.10
CA THR A 68 -17.27 10.88 11.35
C THR A 68 -16.04 10.84 12.25
N ALA A 69 -14.89 10.47 11.68
CA ALA A 69 -13.60 10.50 12.36
C ALA A 69 -12.54 11.13 11.45
N ILE A 70 -11.52 11.73 12.04
CA ILE A 70 -10.37 12.24 11.28
C ILE A 70 -9.52 11.04 10.84
N ASN A 71 -9.23 10.95 9.54
CA ASN A 71 -8.41 9.91 8.94
C ASN A 71 -6.91 10.18 9.18
N MET A 72 -6.47 9.87 10.39
CA MET A 72 -5.06 10.03 10.79
C MET A 72 -4.15 8.92 10.26
N THR A 73 -4.71 7.83 9.71
CA THR A 73 -3.91 6.73 9.14
C THR A 73 -3.56 6.98 7.69
N GLY A 74 -4.40 7.74 6.97
CA GLY A 74 -4.26 7.98 5.53
C GLY A 74 -4.09 6.68 4.74
N GLY A 75 -4.70 5.57 5.18
CA GLY A 75 -4.47 4.26 4.55
C GLY A 75 -3.00 3.85 4.54
N TYR A 76 -2.32 3.95 5.68
CA TYR A 76 -0.88 3.70 5.84
C TYR A 76 -0.01 4.70 5.04
N GLY A 77 -0.47 5.96 4.97
CA GLY A 77 0.23 7.04 4.25
C GLY A 77 -0.01 7.10 2.74
N THR A 78 -0.83 6.21 2.17
CA THR A 78 -1.14 6.18 0.73
C THR A 78 -2.20 7.22 0.32
N GLY A 79 -3.13 7.54 1.22
CA GLY A 79 -4.19 8.53 1.07
C GLY A 79 -3.71 9.97 1.19
N ILE A 80 -2.48 10.28 0.77
CA ILE A 80 -1.84 11.60 0.89
C ILE A 80 -2.64 12.71 0.19
N LEU A 81 -3.44 12.33 -0.83
CA LEU A 81 -4.25 13.27 -1.60
C LEU A 81 -5.62 13.56 -0.95
N GLY A 82 -6.07 12.76 0.03
CA GLY A 82 -7.40 12.94 0.62
C GLY A 82 -8.51 13.08 -0.43
N SER A 83 -9.30 14.16 -0.35
CA SER A 83 -10.36 14.50 -1.32
C SER A 83 -9.86 15.01 -2.68
N ALA A 84 -8.57 15.34 -2.83
CA ALA A 84 -8.00 15.76 -4.11
C ALA A 84 -8.03 14.65 -5.17
N ILE A 85 -8.37 13.41 -4.80
CA ILE A 85 -8.68 12.33 -5.75
C ILE A 85 -9.82 12.72 -6.71
N ASN A 86 -10.75 13.59 -6.31
CA ASN A 86 -11.84 14.05 -7.16
C ASN A 86 -11.34 14.86 -8.37
N GLU A 87 -10.23 15.59 -8.23
CA GLU A 87 -9.61 16.30 -9.34
C GLU A 87 -9.06 15.30 -10.36
N LEU A 88 -8.40 14.24 -9.89
CA LEU A 88 -7.91 13.14 -10.73
C LEU A 88 -9.06 12.37 -11.40
N ALA A 89 -10.15 12.09 -10.67
CA ALA A 89 -11.29 11.33 -11.16
C ALA A 89 -11.91 11.95 -12.42
N SER A 90 -11.96 13.29 -12.47
CA SER A 90 -12.53 14.00 -13.62
C SER A 90 -11.73 13.81 -14.92
N SER A 91 -10.41 13.59 -14.80
CA SER A 91 -9.51 13.39 -15.94
C SER A 91 -9.43 11.93 -16.43
N LEU A 92 -9.85 10.97 -15.59
CA LEU A 92 -9.65 9.55 -15.85
C LEU A 92 -10.37 9.03 -17.11
N PRO A 93 -11.63 9.39 -17.42
CA PRO A 93 -12.31 8.92 -18.61
C PRO A 93 -11.60 9.29 -19.91
N GLU A 94 -11.06 10.51 -19.99
CA GLU A 94 -10.31 10.95 -21.17
C GLU A 94 -9.01 10.15 -21.34
N ILE A 95 -8.29 9.92 -20.24
CA ILE A 95 -7.05 9.13 -20.23
C ILE A 95 -7.33 7.71 -20.72
N VAL A 96 -8.39 7.07 -20.22
CA VAL A 96 -8.77 5.72 -20.65
C VAL A 96 -9.09 5.70 -22.14
N ASN A 97 -9.85 6.68 -22.65
CA ASN A 97 -10.26 6.73 -24.05
C ASN A 97 -9.11 6.99 -25.04
N ARG A 98 -8.05 7.69 -24.62
CA ARG A 98 -6.89 8.00 -25.48
C ARG A 98 -5.74 7.01 -25.35
N SER A 99 -5.76 6.13 -24.34
CA SER A 99 -4.69 5.17 -24.09
C SER A 99 -4.71 4.07 -25.15
N VAL A 100 -3.54 3.79 -25.73
CA VAL A 100 -3.37 2.74 -26.76
C VAL A 100 -3.45 1.34 -26.15
N THR A 101 -2.98 1.18 -24.92
CA THR A 101 -2.92 -0.09 -24.19
C THR A 101 -2.87 0.18 -22.69
N THR A 102 -3.17 -0.83 -21.89
CA THR A 102 -3.02 -0.84 -20.43
C THR A 102 -1.85 -1.70 -19.94
N ASN A 103 -1.02 -2.21 -20.85
CA ASN A 103 0.19 -2.97 -20.55
C ASN A 103 1.48 -2.17 -20.85
N ASP A 104 2.62 -2.71 -20.42
CA ASP A 104 3.93 -2.08 -20.55
C ASP A 104 4.71 -2.51 -21.81
N GLU A 105 4.07 -3.28 -22.70
CA GLU A 105 4.67 -3.79 -23.94
C GLU A 105 4.90 -2.70 -25.00
N PHE A 106 4.30 -1.52 -24.82
CA PHE A 106 4.36 -0.41 -25.78
C PHE A 106 5.00 0.85 -25.17
N HIS A 107 5.70 1.60 -26.02
CA HIS A 107 6.18 2.92 -25.63
C HIS A 107 5.00 3.92 -25.47
N SER A 108 5.06 4.73 -24.42
CA SER A 108 4.12 5.82 -24.15
C SER A 108 4.86 7.10 -23.80
N VAL A 109 4.37 8.22 -24.34
CA VAL A 109 4.91 9.57 -24.06
C VAL A 109 4.66 9.93 -22.60
N GLU A 110 3.48 9.61 -22.09
CA GLU A 110 3.05 9.80 -20.71
C GLU A 110 3.97 9.03 -19.76
N ARG A 111 4.24 7.76 -20.09
CA ARG A 111 5.17 6.91 -19.35
C ARG A 111 6.58 7.52 -19.30
N ARG A 112 7.10 7.95 -20.46
CA ARG A 112 8.41 8.61 -20.55
C ARG A 112 8.48 9.87 -19.69
N GLN A 113 7.43 10.70 -19.74
CA GLN A 113 7.36 11.93 -18.95
C GLN A 113 7.32 11.64 -17.45
N LEU A 114 6.53 10.65 -17.02
CA LEU A 114 6.48 10.22 -15.61
C LEU A 114 7.85 9.74 -15.13
N VAL A 115 8.52 8.88 -15.90
CA VAL A 115 9.86 8.37 -15.55
C VAL A 115 10.88 9.52 -15.45
N SER A 116 10.87 10.46 -16.40
CA SER A 116 11.77 11.63 -16.33
C SER A 116 11.51 12.48 -15.09
N ASN A 117 10.24 12.74 -14.75
CA ASN A 117 9.89 13.49 -13.55
C ASN A 117 10.37 12.79 -12.27
N ILE A 118 10.19 11.47 -12.17
CA ILE A 118 10.67 10.69 -11.02
C ILE A 118 12.19 10.75 -10.91
N LYS A 119 12.92 10.52 -12.01
CA LYS A 119 14.38 10.59 -12.02
C LYS A 119 14.89 11.96 -11.59
N LYS A 120 14.29 13.05 -12.08
CA LYS A 120 14.60 14.43 -11.65
C LYS A 120 14.45 14.62 -10.14
N MET A 121 13.35 14.13 -9.57
CA MET A 121 13.10 14.25 -8.14
C MET A 121 14.14 13.48 -7.32
N ILE A 122 14.49 12.25 -7.72
CA ILE A 122 15.50 11.44 -7.04
C ILE A 122 16.89 12.10 -7.17
N ALA A 123 17.28 12.50 -8.37
CA ALA A 123 18.53 13.18 -8.67
C ALA A 123 18.70 14.43 -7.80
N SER A 124 17.69 15.30 -7.79
CA SER A 124 17.68 16.51 -6.97
C SER A 124 17.73 16.23 -5.47
N HIS A 125 17.04 15.19 -4.98
CA HIS A 125 17.01 14.86 -3.55
C HIS A 125 18.33 14.27 -3.05
N THR A 126 19.04 13.55 -3.93
CA THR A 126 20.26 12.79 -3.59
C THR A 126 21.56 13.48 -4.04
N GLY A 127 21.48 14.56 -4.83
CA GLY A 127 22.65 15.23 -5.41
C GLY A 127 23.34 14.38 -6.49
N SER A 128 22.58 13.58 -7.23
CA SER A 128 23.05 12.68 -8.29
C SER A 128 22.53 13.13 -9.67
N GLU A 129 22.95 12.45 -10.74
CA GLU A 129 22.50 12.71 -12.10
C GLU A 129 21.33 11.79 -12.49
N GLU A 130 20.42 12.27 -13.37
CA GLU A 130 19.24 11.49 -13.79
C GLU A 130 19.59 10.15 -14.46
N ASP A 131 20.71 10.09 -15.20
CA ASP A 131 21.15 8.92 -15.96
C ASP A 131 21.74 7.81 -15.08
N GLN A 132 22.04 8.10 -13.80
CA GLN A 132 22.48 7.13 -12.81
C GLN A 132 21.33 6.27 -12.27
N TRP A 133 20.07 6.61 -12.58
CA TRP A 133 18.89 5.91 -12.10
C TRP A 133 18.19 5.13 -13.20
N SER A 134 17.79 3.89 -12.88
CA SER A 134 16.87 3.08 -13.68
C SER A 134 15.55 2.92 -12.95
N ILE A 135 14.43 2.98 -13.67
CA ILE A 135 13.08 2.84 -13.09
C ILE A 135 12.36 1.67 -13.73
N THR A 136 11.87 0.78 -12.89
CA THR A 136 10.95 -0.31 -13.23
C THR A 136 9.67 -0.17 -12.41
N PHE A 137 8.57 -0.76 -12.86
CA PHE A 137 7.24 -0.59 -12.27
C PHE A 137 6.71 -1.94 -11.79
N THR A 138 6.05 -1.92 -10.64
CA THR A 138 5.31 -3.05 -10.06
C THR A 138 3.97 -2.54 -9.56
N SER A 139 3.05 -3.44 -9.21
CA SER A 139 1.71 -3.06 -8.73
C SER A 139 1.69 -2.84 -7.21
N THR A 140 2.63 -3.44 -6.47
CA THR A 140 2.71 -3.28 -5.01
C THR A 140 4.14 -3.03 -4.51
N GLY A 141 4.25 -2.47 -3.30
CA GLY A 141 5.55 -2.34 -2.62
C GLY A 141 6.20 -3.69 -2.28
N SER A 142 5.40 -4.73 -2.03
CA SER A 142 5.92 -6.10 -1.81
C SER A 142 6.58 -6.65 -3.08
N GLU A 143 5.94 -6.50 -4.23
CA GLU A 143 6.51 -6.90 -5.53
C GLU A 143 7.77 -6.12 -5.88
N ALA A 144 7.80 -4.81 -5.59
CA ALA A 144 8.99 -4.00 -5.78
C ALA A 144 10.17 -4.55 -4.97
N MET A 145 9.90 -5.01 -3.74
CA MET A 145 10.93 -5.61 -2.90
C MET A 145 11.33 -7.03 -3.32
N ASP A 146 10.41 -7.86 -3.81
CA ASP A 146 10.77 -9.14 -4.43
C ASP A 146 11.68 -8.93 -5.64
N LEU A 147 11.35 -7.97 -6.51
CA LEU A 147 12.19 -7.63 -7.67
C LEU A 147 13.56 -7.10 -7.24
N ALA A 148 13.63 -6.24 -6.23
CA ALA A 148 14.90 -5.75 -5.71
C ALA A 148 15.78 -6.90 -5.17
N LEU A 149 15.20 -7.82 -4.40
CA LEU A 149 15.90 -9.02 -3.93
C LEU A 149 16.35 -9.88 -5.10
N GLN A 150 15.47 -10.12 -6.08
CA GLN A 150 15.80 -10.89 -7.29
C GLN A 150 16.99 -10.27 -8.03
N LEU A 151 17.02 -8.95 -8.23
CA LEU A 151 18.12 -8.28 -8.92
C LEU A 151 19.45 -8.42 -8.17
N VAL A 152 19.46 -8.40 -6.83
CA VAL A 152 20.65 -8.66 -6.02
C VAL A 152 21.13 -10.11 -6.17
N TYR A 153 20.21 -11.07 -6.22
CA TYR A 153 20.54 -12.49 -6.43
C TYR A 153 21.02 -12.79 -7.86
N LEU A 154 20.47 -12.09 -8.84
CA LEU A 154 20.88 -12.18 -10.24
C LEU A 154 22.20 -11.44 -10.50
N GLU A 155 22.70 -10.66 -9.55
CA GLU A 155 23.98 -9.97 -9.67
C GLU A 155 25.12 -10.98 -9.77
N GLY A 156 25.72 -11.08 -10.96
CA GLY A 156 26.75 -12.08 -11.26
C GLY A 156 26.21 -13.40 -11.84
N LEU A 157 24.89 -13.53 -12.03
CA LEU A 157 24.29 -14.60 -12.83
C LEU A 157 24.34 -14.22 -14.31
N ASN A 158 25.00 -15.07 -15.10
CA ASN A 158 24.91 -14.95 -16.54
C ASN A 158 23.63 -15.66 -17.03
N LEU A 159 22.62 -14.89 -17.43
CA LEU A 159 21.32 -15.41 -17.86
C LEU A 159 21.40 -16.39 -19.05
N THR A 160 22.41 -16.26 -19.91
CA THR A 160 22.58 -17.14 -21.07
C THR A 160 23.14 -18.51 -20.70
N THR A 161 24.04 -18.57 -19.73
CA THR A 161 24.74 -19.80 -19.34
C THR A 161 24.21 -20.42 -18.06
N GLY A 162 23.44 -19.67 -17.27
CA GLY A 162 23.00 -20.06 -15.92
C GLY A 162 24.14 -20.11 -14.89
N VAL A 163 25.36 -19.76 -15.28
CA VAL A 163 26.53 -19.77 -14.37
C VAL A 163 26.41 -18.58 -13.43
N ASN A 164 26.41 -18.88 -12.13
CA ASN A 164 26.50 -17.88 -11.08
C ASN A 164 27.96 -17.72 -10.64
N SER A 165 28.50 -16.52 -10.79
CA SER A 165 29.86 -16.18 -10.34
C SER A 165 29.96 -15.93 -8.84
N ARG A 166 28.83 -15.85 -8.12
CA ARG A 166 28.79 -15.81 -6.66
C ARG A 166 28.71 -17.22 -6.07
N HIS A 167 29.70 -17.56 -5.25
CA HIS A 167 29.84 -18.87 -4.60
C HIS A 167 29.47 -18.88 -3.11
N LYS A 168 29.09 -17.73 -2.52
CA LYS A 168 28.80 -17.60 -1.08
C LYS A 168 27.31 -17.30 -0.87
N LYS A 169 26.79 -17.73 0.28
CA LYS A 169 25.44 -17.37 0.75
C LYS A 169 25.30 -15.84 0.82
N ASP A 170 24.21 -15.32 0.28
CA ASP A 170 23.88 -13.91 0.41
C ASP A 170 23.34 -13.64 1.82
N ILE A 171 23.94 -12.66 2.50
CA ILE A 171 23.49 -12.16 3.79
C ILE A 171 22.69 -10.89 3.53
N VAL A 172 21.44 -10.87 3.96
CA VAL A 172 20.61 -9.65 3.92
C VAL A 172 20.51 -9.06 5.32
N LEU A 173 20.85 -7.77 5.43
CA LEU A 173 20.73 -7.01 6.67
C LEU A 173 19.37 -6.29 6.69
N ALA A 174 18.59 -6.52 7.74
CA ALA A 174 17.32 -5.84 7.96
C ALA A 174 17.30 -5.16 9.34
N CYS A 175 16.60 -4.03 9.46
CA CYS A 175 16.41 -3.38 10.76
C CYS A 175 15.29 -4.07 11.55
N HIS A 176 15.46 -4.19 12.87
CA HIS A 176 14.38 -4.67 13.73
C HIS A 176 13.11 -3.83 13.55
N GLY A 177 11.96 -4.48 13.41
CA GLY A 177 10.66 -3.86 13.21
C GLY A 177 10.40 -3.24 11.83
N ALA A 178 11.33 -3.37 10.87
CA ALA A 178 11.17 -2.87 9.51
C ALA A 178 10.06 -3.62 8.76
N TRP A 179 9.31 -2.89 7.94
CA TRP A 179 8.23 -3.43 7.11
C TRP A 179 8.60 -3.30 5.63
N HIS A 180 8.97 -4.42 5.01
CA HIS A 180 9.38 -4.47 3.60
C HIS A 180 8.32 -5.08 2.67
N GLY A 181 7.19 -5.51 3.22
CA GLY A 181 6.14 -6.19 2.47
C GLY A 181 5.79 -7.54 3.08
N TRP A 182 4.89 -8.25 2.41
CA TRP A 182 4.24 -9.46 2.93
C TRP A 182 4.28 -10.64 1.95
N SER A 183 4.87 -10.47 0.76
CA SER A 183 5.21 -11.58 -0.14
C SER A 183 6.40 -12.38 0.40
N GLN A 184 6.66 -13.56 -0.20
CA GLN A 184 7.57 -14.56 0.37
C GLN A 184 9.00 -14.03 0.62
N GLY A 185 9.57 -13.23 -0.27
CA GLY A 185 10.90 -12.63 -0.07
C GLY A 185 10.91 -11.62 1.09
N PRO A 186 10.20 -10.49 0.95
CA PRO A 186 10.14 -9.42 1.95
C PRO A 186 9.63 -9.85 3.33
N ASN A 187 8.73 -10.83 3.41
CA ASN A 187 8.24 -11.33 4.70
C ASN A 187 9.37 -11.92 5.56
N GLN A 188 10.46 -12.38 4.95
CA GLN A 188 11.62 -12.88 5.70
C GLN A 188 12.48 -11.77 6.31
N LEU A 189 12.31 -10.54 5.84
CA LEU A 189 12.95 -9.34 6.36
C LEU A 189 12.16 -8.70 7.50
N LEU A 190 11.14 -9.40 8.01
CA LEU A 190 10.30 -8.99 9.13
C LEU A 190 10.56 -9.91 10.33
N ASP A 191 10.63 -9.34 11.53
CA ASP A 191 10.87 -10.06 12.79
C ASP A 191 9.62 -10.19 13.68
N ARG A 192 8.43 -10.00 13.10
CA ARG A 192 7.14 -10.06 13.79
C ARG A 192 6.46 -11.40 13.58
N LYS A 193 6.45 -12.24 14.61
CA LYS A 193 5.89 -13.61 14.59
C LYS A 193 4.50 -13.70 13.96
N GLN A 194 3.60 -12.78 14.31
CA GLN A 194 2.21 -12.73 13.81
C GLN A 194 2.08 -12.71 12.28
N PHE A 195 3.12 -12.30 11.55
CA PHE A 195 3.14 -12.26 10.09
C PHE A 195 4.06 -13.31 9.46
N THR A 196 4.92 -13.96 10.24
CA THR A 196 6.01 -14.79 9.73
C THR A 196 5.93 -16.25 10.17
N GLU A 197 5.15 -16.54 11.21
CA GLU A 197 4.91 -17.89 11.69
C GLU A 197 3.98 -18.61 10.72
N GLY A 198 4.33 -19.84 10.34
CA GLY A 198 3.58 -20.63 9.35
C GLY A 198 3.86 -20.29 7.88
N VAL A 199 4.70 -19.29 7.58
CA VAL A 199 5.06 -18.90 6.20
C VAL A 199 6.30 -19.67 5.71
N PRO A 200 6.28 -20.27 4.50
CA PRO A 200 7.46 -20.90 3.91
C PRO A 200 8.63 -19.93 3.76
N ARG A 201 9.85 -20.39 4.08
CA ARG A 201 11.09 -19.59 3.97
C ARG A 201 11.83 -19.91 2.67
N ILE A 202 12.51 -18.91 2.08
CA ILE A 202 13.42 -19.12 0.95
C ILE A 202 14.62 -19.91 1.45
N ARG A 203 15.02 -20.94 0.70
CA ARG A 203 16.20 -21.75 1.02
C ARG A 203 17.47 -20.92 0.80
N ASP A 204 18.47 -21.13 1.66
CA ASP A 204 19.82 -20.54 1.56
C ASP A 204 19.94 -19.01 1.70
N LEU A 205 18.87 -18.31 2.11
CA LEU A 205 18.92 -16.92 2.56
C LEU A 205 19.16 -16.85 4.08
N GLU A 206 20.19 -16.12 4.50
CA GLU A 206 20.39 -15.76 5.91
C GLU A 206 20.00 -14.29 6.13
N VAL A 207 18.98 -14.07 6.96
CA VAL A 207 18.55 -12.73 7.37
C VAL A 207 19.08 -12.44 8.76
N VAL A 208 19.84 -11.36 8.88
CA VAL A 208 20.38 -10.91 10.16
C VAL A 208 19.76 -9.58 10.52
N PHE A 209 19.00 -9.58 11.63
CA PHE A 209 18.41 -8.36 12.16
C PHE A 209 19.43 -7.56 12.97
N ARG A 210 19.44 -6.24 12.76
CA ARG A 210 20.28 -5.29 13.48
C ARG A 210 19.43 -4.29 14.24
N LEU A 211 19.80 -4.05 15.50
CA LEU A 211 19.25 -2.96 16.29
C LEU A 211 20.15 -1.74 16.07
N PHE A 212 19.65 -0.74 15.35
CA PHE A 212 20.32 0.56 15.33
C PHE A 212 19.94 1.32 16.59
N ALA A 213 20.76 1.17 17.64
CA ALA A 213 20.71 2.11 18.75
C ALA A 213 21.38 3.41 18.29
N PHE A 214 20.58 4.47 18.09
CA PHE A 214 21.12 5.82 17.88
C PHE A 214 21.90 6.24 19.13
N LYS A 215 23.22 6.03 19.13
CA LYS A 215 24.12 6.73 20.06
C LYS A 215 24.33 8.13 19.52
N GLY A 216 23.55 9.09 20.03
CA GLY A 216 23.77 10.51 19.75
C GLY A 216 22.50 11.25 19.33
N VAL A 217 21.57 11.42 20.26
CA VAL A 217 20.75 12.64 20.28
C VAL A 217 21.21 13.36 21.54
N GLU A 218 22.29 14.15 21.41
CA GLU A 218 22.50 15.24 22.36
C GLU A 218 21.28 16.15 22.23
N LYS A 219 20.58 16.33 23.34
CA LYS A 219 19.47 17.28 23.43
C LYS A 219 19.99 18.65 22.98
N ILE A 220 19.39 19.20 21.92
CA ILE A 220 19.36 20.65 21.71
C ILE A 220 18.32 21.20 22.68
#